data_AF-B6Q1G4-F1
#
_entry.id   AF-B6Q1G4-F1
#
_cell.length_a   1.000
_cell.length_b   1.000
_cell.length_c   1.000
_cell.angle_alpha   90.00
_cell.angle_beta   90.00
_cell.angle_gamma   90.00
#
_symmetry.space_group_name_H-M   'P 1'
#
loop_
_entity.id
_entity.type
_entity.pdbx_description
1 polymer ?
#
loop_
_entity_poly.entity_id
_entity_poly.type
_entity_poly.pdbx_seq_one_letter_code
_entity_poly.pdbx_strand_id
1 'polypeptide(L)' 'MSAKYAFNKSLKELRFLFCQTSSHSDATRSFLNRAYPTMKKNNPYVPILIREASGTEPKVFARYGPSTSFFREK' A
#
# COMPACT_ATOMS: atom_id res chain seq x y z
N MET A 1 10.93 16.48 8.64
CA MET A 1 9.72 16.35 7.79
C MET A 1 9.42 14.87 7.60
N SER A 2 8.47 14.33 8.36
CA SER A 2 8.04 12.93 8.18
C SER A 2 7.34 12.83 6.84
N ALA A 3 7.96 12.16 5.87
CA ALA A 3 7.35 11.94 4.58
C ALA A 3 6.16 11.00 4.80
N LYS A 4 4.96 11.59 4.88
CA LYS A 4 3.67 10.98 5.23
C LYS A 4 3.35 9.69 4.44
N TYR A 5 4.08 9.44 3.36
CA TYR A 5 3.95 8.28 2.46
C TYR A 5 5.30 7.75 1.93
N ALA A 6 6.41 7.96 2.64
CA ALA A 6 7.69 7.33 2.28
C ALA A 6 7.70 5.88 2.75
N PHE A 7 7.73 4.95 1.79
CA PHE A 7 7.93 3.54 2.07
C PHE A 7 9.38 3.28 2.49
N ASN A 8 9.55 2.41 3.49
CA ASN A 8 10.85 1.87 3.86
C ASN A 8 11.37 1.01 2.68
N LYS A 9 12.68 0.95 2.46
CA LYS A 9 13.32 0.13 1.41
C LYS A 9 12.98 -1.36 1.51
N SER A 10 12.44 -1.81 2.64
CA SER A 10 11.92 -3.16 2.83
C SER A 10 10.57 -3.42 2.16
N LEU A 11 9.76 -2.41 1.83
CA LEU A 11 8.49 -2.58 1.12
C LEU A 11 8.75 -2.87 -0.36
N LYS A 12 8.40 -4.07 -0.80
CA LYS A 12 8.48 -4.45 -2.21
C LYS A 12 7.18 -4.18 -2.95
N GLU A 13 6.03 -4.41 -2.32
CA GLU A 13 4.74 -4.35 -3.01
C GLU A 13 3.64 -3.88 -2.05
N LEU A 14 2.73 -3.03 -2.53
CA LEU A 14 1.51 -2.69 -1.81
C LEU A 14 0.31 -3.03 -2.69
N ARG A 15 -0.65 -3.76 -2.15
CA ARG A 15 -1.87 -4.14 -2.85
C ARG A 15 -3.09 -3.68 -2.07
N PHE A 16 -3.92 -2.87 -2.73
CA PHE A 16 -5.21 -2.44 -2.23
C PHE A 16 -6.30 -3.31 -2.85
N LEU A 17 -7.10 -3.94 -2.00
CA LEU A 17 -8.32 -4.66 -2.38
C LEU A 17 -9.48 -3.86 -1.81
N PHE A 18 -10.35 -3.36 -2.67
CA PHE A 18 -11.55 -2.64 -2.24
C PHE A 18 -12.65 -2.78 -3.29
N CYS A 19 -13.89 -2.47 -2.89
CA CYS A 19 -15.04 -2.54 -3.79
C CYS A 19 -15.38 -1.17 -4.39
N GLN A 20 -15.78 -1.16 -5.66
CA GLN A 20 -16.16 0.06 -6.37
C GLN A 20 -17.61 0.50 -6.09
N THR A 21 -18.46 -0.39 -5.59
CA THR A 21 -19.90 -0.09 -5.42
C THR A 21 -20.37 -0.17 -3.98
N SER A 22 -19.63 -0.82 -3.07
CA SER A 22 -20.05 -0.93 -1.67
C SER A 22 -19.73 0.32 -0.86
N SER A 23 -20.67 0.70 0.01
CA SER A 23 -20.53 1.82 0.97
C SER A 23 -19.38 1.62 1.95
N HIS A 24 -19.05 0.37 2.27
CA HIS A 24 -17.93 0.00 3.15
C HIS A 24 -16.56 0.43 2.60
N SER A 25 -16.44 0.64 1.28
CA SER A 25 -15.17 0.92 0.61
C SER A 25 -14.96 2.40 0.24
N ASP A 26 -15.92 3.26 0.59
CA ASP A 26 -15.95 4.67 0.14
C ASP A 26 -14.77 5.48 0.73
N ALA A 27 -14.47 5.25 2.01
CA ALA A 27 -13.32 5.83 2.69
C ALA A 27 -11.99 5.47 2.02
N THR A 28 -11.83 4.20 1.61
CA THR A 28 -10.60 3.71 0.95
C THR A 28 -10.42 4.32 -0.44
N ARG A 29 -11.52 4.54 -1.17
CA ARG A 29 -11.51 5.20 -2.49
C ARG A 29 -11.10 6.66 -2.38
N SER A 30 -11.72 7.37 -1.43
CA SER A 30 -11.37 8.76 -1.12
C SER A 30 -9.92 8.92 -0.66
N PHE A 31 -9.40 7.96 0.12
CA PHE A 31 -8.01 7.91 0.53
C PHE A 31 -7.07 7.72 -0.67
N LEU A 32 -7.35 6.75 -1.55
CA LEU A 32 -6.51 6.48 -2.71
C LEU A 32 -6.46 7.69 -3.66
N ASN A 33 -7.58 8.34 -3.95
CA ASN A 33 -7.58 9.53 -4.81
C ASN A 33 -6.66 10.66 -4.31
N ARG A 34 -6.54 10.82 -2.98
CA ARG A 34 -5.71 11.87 -2.36
C ARG A 34 -4.24 11.43 -2.19
N ALA A 35 -4.03 10.20 -1.72
CA ALA A 35 -2.70 9.72 -1.31
C ALA A 35 -1.91 9.11 -2.46
N TYR A 36 -2.56 8.52 -3.47
CA TYR A 36 -1.91 7.83 -4.59
C TYR A 36 -0.91 8.70 -5.37
N PRO A 37 -1.20 9.95 -5.75
CA PRO A 37 -0.22 10.79 -6.45
C PRO A 37 1.04 11.05 -5.60
N THR A 38 0.87 11.26 -4.29
CA THR A 38 2.00 11.47 -3.37
C THR A 38 2.80 10.20 -3.11
N MET A 39 2.14 9.04 -3.02
CA MET A 39 2.80 7.73 -2.86
C MET A 39 3.64 7.39 -4.10
N LYS A 40 3.08 7.59 -5.30
CA LYS A 40 3.76 7.30 -6.56
C LYS A 40 4.95 8.23 -6.81
N LYS A 41 4.81 9.53 -6.48
CA LYS A 41 5.91 10.50 -6.60
C LYS A 41 7.09 10.17 -5.71
N ASN A 42 6.83 9.70 -4.49
CA ASN A 42 7.88 9.41 -3.52
C ASN A 42 8.55 8.04 -3.75
N ASN A 43 7.87 7.09 -4.41
CA ASN A 43 8.38 5.73 -4.60
C ASN A 43 8.13 5.23 -6.03
N PRO A 44 8.97 5.64 -7.01
CA PRO A 44 8.83 5.20 -8.40
C PRO A 44 9.13 3.70 -8.61
N TYR A 45 9.84 3.06 -7.68
CA TYR A 45 10.25 1.65 -7.78
C TYR A 45 9.32 0.66 -7.07
N VAL A 46 8.42 1.14 -6.20
CA VAL A 46 7.52 0.25 -5.44
C VAL A 46 6.20 0.13 -6.21
N PRO A 47 5.86 -1.03 -6.79
CA PRO A 47 4.57 -1.24 -7.43
C PRO A 47 3.43 -1.15 -6.41
N ILE A 48 2.51 -0.21 -6.64
CA ILE A 48 1.24 -0.09 -5.92
C ILE A 48 0.15 -0.70 -6.81
N LEU A 49 -0.35 -1.86 -6.42
CA LEU A 49 -1.38 -2.61 -7.13
C LEU A 49 -2.76 -2.27 -6.57
N ILE A 50 -3.66 -1.79 -7.42
CA ILE A 50 -5.05 -1.58 -7.08
C ILE A 50 -5.86 -2.71 -7.72
N ARG A 51 -6.59 -3.47 -6.91
CA ARG A 51 -7.49 -4.53 -7.35
C ARG A 51 -8.90 -4.25 -6.84
N GLU A 52 -9.78 -3.93 -7.76
CA GLU A 52 -11.20 -3.74 -7.46
C GLU A 52 -11.87 -5.12 -7.42
N ALA A 53 -12.61 -5.42 -6.35
CA ALA A 53 -13.36 -6.67 -6.19
C ALA A 53 -14.77 -6.39 -5.67
N SER A 54 -15.78 -7.04 -6.25
CA SER A 54 -17.18 -6.89 -5.81
C SER A 54 -17.44 -7.64 -4.51
N GLY A 55 -18.17 -7.04 -3.57
CA GLY A 55 -18.62 -7.69 -2.34
C GLY A 55 -17.52 -8.04 -1.32
N THR A 56 -16.29 -7.54 -1.49
CA THR A 56 -15.17 -7.80 -0.58
C THR A 56 -14.91 -6.60 0.33
N GLU A 57 -14.60 -6.86 1.60
CA GLU A 57 -14.16 -5.84 2.55
C GLU A 57 -12.86 -5.17 2.10
N PRO A 58 -12.69 -3.86 2.37
CA PRO A 58 -11.47 -3.15 2.05
C PRO A 58 -10.29 -3.74 2.83
N LYS A 59 -9.30 -4.29 2.12
CA LYS A 59 -8.08 -4.89 2.68
C LYS A 59 -6.84 -4.34 2.01
N VAL A 60 -5.78 -4.17 2.79
CA VAL A 60 -4.48 -3.71 2.30
C VAL A 60 -3.45 -4.79 2.60
N PHE A 61 -2.73 -5.21 1.57
CA PHE A 61 -1.64 -6.17 1.67
C PHE A 61 -0.34 -5.46 1.39
N ALA A 62 0.63 -5.66 2.26
CA ALA A 62 1.97 -5.13 2.11
C ALA A 62 2.95 -6.30 2.06
N ARG A 63 3.74 -6.39 1.00
CA ARG A 63 4.81 -7.37 0.90
C ARG A 63 6.13 -6.71 1.24
N TYR A 64 6.78 -7.24 2.27
CA TYR A 64 8.12 -6.84 2.65
C TYR A 64 9.13 -7.83 2.06
N GLY A 65 10.21 -7.31 1.46
CA GLY A 65 11.38 -8.11 1.14
C GLY A 65 12.09 -8.55 2.42
N PRO A 66 12.90 -9.62 2.37
CA PRO A 66 13.72 -10.01 3.51
C PRO A 66 14.58 -8.81 3.88
N SER A 67 14.36 -8.24 5.07
CA SER A 67 15.32 -7.31 5.65
C SER A 67 16.59 -8.11 5.85
N THR A 68 17.62 -7.81 5.08
CA THR A 68 18.99 -8.21 5.36
C THR A 68 19.47 -7.48 6.62
N SER A 69 18.82 -7.78 7.73
CA SER A 69 19.36 -7.66 9.08
C SER A 69 19.52 -9.11 9.51
N PHE A 70 20.61 -9.68 8.99
CA PHE A 70 21.25 -10.89 9.46
C PHE A 70 21.12 -10.93 10.99
N PHE A 71 20.19 -11.75 11.47
CA PHE A 71 20.03 -12.05 12.88
C PHE A 71 21.27 -12.86 13.25
N ARG A 72 22.33 -12.16 13.65
CA ARG A 72 23.53 -12.78 14.20
C ARG A 72 23.14 -13.27 15.58
N GLU A 73 22.93 -14.58 15.66
CA GLU A 73 22.83 -15.36 16.88
C GLU A 73 23.90 -14.91 17.88
N LYS A 74 23.46 -14.63 19.11
CA LYS A 74 24.31 -14.67 20.29
C LYS A 74 23.51 -15.20 21.46
#